data_AF-A0A803KYV1-F1
#
_entry.id   AF-A0A803KYV1-F1
#
_cell.length_a   1.000
_cell.length_b   1.000
_cell.length_c   1.000
_cell.angle_alpha   90.00
_cell.angle_beta   90.00
_cell.angle_gamma   90.00
#
_symmetry.space_group_name_H-M   'P 1'
#
loop_
_entity.id
_entity.type
_entity.pdbx_description
1 polymer ?
#
loop_
_entity_poly.entity_id
_entity_poly.type
_entity_poly.pdbx_seq_one_letter_code
_entity_poly.pdbx_strand_id
1 'polypeptide(L)'
;MRVIGEGGKLGHECASRHGYIAPSLACFSGSAKFGAFHEAVFSQGFLHQSFSTAGTPAASITQDTTPAETDVPTRIKFKRLDKTARHIMQILDKEAVEEVRGQREIPDVKPGYIIQLKLEVPENKRRITTIKGIVIARRNAGLNSTFRIRRLVAGVGVESLLPMYSPNIKEIKVLDKKKVRRAKLYYLREKMNPLKK
;
A
#
# COMPACT_ATOMS: atom_id res chain seq x y z
N MET A 1 -56.62 37.07 33.55
CA MET A 1 -55.85 38.29 33.95
C MET A 1 -54.44 38.14 33.37
N ARG A 2 -54.12 38.77 32.22
CA ARG A 2 -53.13 39.88 32.02
C ARG A 2 -52.00 39.88 33.07
N VAL A 3 -50.70 39.86 32.71
CA VAL A 3 -49.88 40.93 32.07
C VAL A 3 -48.65 40.26 31.37
N ILE A 4 -48.31 40.42 30.07
CA ILE A 4 -47.55 41.45 29.29
C ILE A 4 -46.08 41.73 29.72
N GLY A 5 -45.15 41.69 28.76
CA GLY A 5 -43.79 42.30 28.75
C GLY A 5 -42.85 41.51 27.81
N GLU A 6 -42.62 41.84 26.54
CA GLU A 6 -41.94 42.98 25.86
C GLU A 6 -40.42 43.13 26.07
N GLY A 7 -39.70 43.27 24.93
CA GLY A 7 -38.36 43.87 24.79
C GLY A 7 -37.19 42.87 24.72
N GLY A 8 -36.24 42.90 23.78
CA GLY A 8 -35.92 43.88 22.75
C GLY A 8 -34.76 43.38 21.86
N LYS A 9 -34.69 43.93 20.63
CA LYS A 9 -33.64 43.77 19.61
C LYS A 9 -32.27 44.24 20.12
N LEU A 10 -31.19 43.77 19.49
CA LEU A 10 -30.08 44.60 19.00
C LEU A 10 -29.20 43.75 18.06
N GLY A 11 -29.14 44.14 16.79
CA GLY A 11 -28.14 43.63 15.85
C GLY A 11 -26.87 44.47 15.94
N HIS A 12 -25.74 43.90 15.52
CA HIS A 12 -24.62 44.67 15.02
C HIS A 12 -23.93 43.91 13.89
N GLU A 13 -24.13 44.45 12.70
CA GLU A 13 -23.33 44.33 11.50
C GLU A 13 -21.97 45.01 11.74
N CYS A 14 -20.87 44.40 11.26
CA CYS A 14 -19.65 45.14 10.99
C CYS A 14 -18.86 44.45 9.87
N ALA A 15 -18.91 45.06 8.70
CA ALA A 15 -18.09 44.78 7.54
C ALA A 15 -16.81 45.62 7.59
N SER A 16 -15.66 45.01 7.31
CA SER A 16 -14.43 45.70 6.86
C SER A 16 -13.41 44.61 6.50
N ARG A 17 -13.18 44.33 5.21
CA ARG A 17 -12.14 44.97 4.36
C ARG A 17 -10.79 45.02 5.08
N HIS A 18 -9.79 44.32 4.55
CA HIS A 18 -8.45 44.82 4.22
C HIS A 18 -7.70 43.69 3.52
N GLY A 19 -7.38 43.90 2.25
CA GLY A 19 -6.42 43.09 1.51
C GLY A 19 -5.03 43.68 1.64
N TYR A 20 -4.00 42.83 1.62
CA TYR A 20 -2.63 43.18 1.26
C TYR A 20 -1.97 41.92 0.64
N ILE A 21 -1.75 41.93 -0.67
CA ILE A 21 -0.47 42.15 -1.38
C ILE A 21 0.50 40.96 -1.30
N ALA A 22 0.71 40.36 -2.48
CA ALA A 22 1.78 39.41 -2.78
C ALA A 22 3.09 40.15 -3.15
N PRO A 23 4.27 39.55 -2.89
CA PRO A 23 5.48 39.71 -3.71
C PRO A 23 5.82 38.37 -4.38
N SER A 24 5.85 38.24 -5.71
CA SER A 24 6.88 38.69 -6.67
C SER A 24 8.26 38.03 -6.49
N LEU A 25 8.58 37.17 -7.47
CA LEU A 25 9.89 36.82 -8.05
C LEU A 25 11.11 36.59 -7.13
N ALA A 26 11.72 35.40 -7.28
CA ALA A 26 13.09 35.32 -7.77
C ALA A 26 13.40 33.91 -8.31
N CYS A 27 13.58 33.83 -9.63
CA CYS A 27 14.35 32.77 -10.27
C CYS A 27 15.83 32.97 -9.89
N PHE A 28 16.53 31.92 -9.49
CA PHE A 28 17.99 31.89 -9.58
C PHE A 28 18.42 30.56 -10.20
N SER A 29 18.79 30.68 -11.47
CA SER A 29 19.57 29.72 -12.24
C SER A 29 20.98 29.64 -11.65
N GLY A 30 21.46 28.43 -11.39
CA GLY A 30 22.84 28.17 -11.01
C GLY A 30 23.32 26.85 -11.62
N SER A 31 24.09 26.96 -12.70
CA SER A 31 24.73 25.88 -13.44
C SER A 31 26.25 25.89 -13.22
N ALA A 32 26.85 24.73 -12.92
CA ALA A 32 28.24 24.35 -13.23
C ALA A 32 28.38 22.86 -12.83
N LYS A 33 28.55 21.86 -13.70
CA LYS A 33 29.56 21.51 -14.71
C LYS A 33 30.97 21.16 -14.17
N PHE A 34 31.40 19.97 -14.61
CA PHE A 34 32.75 19.44 -14.83
C PHE A 34 33.50 18.68 -13.72
N GLY A 35 33.85 17.44 -14.07
CA GLY A 35 34.77 16.54 -13.36
C GLY A 35 34.72 15.13 -13.96
N ALA A 36 35.26 14.96 -15.18
CA ALA A 36 35.56 13.68 -15.80
C ALA A 36 37.07 13.35 -15.64
N PHE A 37 37.47 12.15 -16.07
CA PHE A 37 38.81 11.51 -16.03
C PHE A 37 39.08 10.77 -14.69
N HIS A 38 39.52 9.50 -14.66
CA HIS A 38 40.41 8.80 -15.58
C HIS A 38 40.16 7.28 -15.61
N GLU A 39 40.53 6.70 -16.73
CA GLU A 39 40.57 5.30 -17.14
C GLU A 39 41.64 4.49 -16.37
N ALA A 40 41.36 3.21 -16.08
CA ALA A 40 42.38 2.18 -15.90
C ALA A 40 41.79 0.77 -16.09
N VAL A 41 42.25 0.12 -17.15
CA VAL A 41 42.15 -1.29 -17.48
C VAL A 41 42.89 -2.12 -16.43
N PHE A 42 42.30 -3.19 -15.93
CA PHE A 42 43.07 -4.28 -15.30
C PHE A 42 42.49 -5.64 -15.66
N SER A 43 43.14 -6.25 -16.65
CA SER A 43 42.96 -7.63 -17.07
C SER A 43 43.78 -8.57 -16.18
N GLN A 44 43.11 -9.46 -15.45
CA GLN A 44 43.66 -10.73 -14.95
C GLN A 44 42.47 -11.70 -14.97
N GLY A 45 42.43 -12.76 -15.79
CA GLY A 45 43.36 -13.88 -15.80
C GLY A 45 42.59 -15.11 -15.31
N PHE A 46 41.68 -15.63 -16.13
CA PHE A 46 41.00 -16.91 -15.86
C PHE A 46 41.95 -18.06 -16.19
N LEU A 47 42.40 -18.78 -15.17
CA LEU A 47 42.97 -20.12 -15.29
C LEU A 47 42.41 -20.99 -14.18
N HIS A 48 41.56 -21.95 -14.54
CA HIS A 48 41.35 -23.22 -13.82
C HIS A 48 40.68 -24.18 -14.82
N GLN A 49 41.49 -24.99 -15.51
CA GLN A 49 41.85 -26.36 -15.17
C GLN A 49 40.82 -27.36 -15.70
N SER A 50 41.11 -27.91 -16.89
CA SER A 50 40.44 -29.06 -17.48
C SER A 50 41.06 -30.36 -16.95
N PHE A 51 40.21 -31.31 -16.56
CA PHE A 51 40.62 -32.70 -16.32
C PHE A 51 40.02 -33.58 -17.41
N SER A 52 40.90 -34.26 -18.14
CA SER A 52 40.63 -35.37 -19.04
C SER A 52 40.88 -36.67 -18.30
N THR A 53 39.98 -37.65 -18.42
CA THR A 53 40.33 -39.06 -18.21
C THR A 53 39.53 -39.90 -19.19
N ALA A 54 40.24 -40.53 -20.11
CA ALA A 54 39.73 -41.60 -20.94
C ALA A 54 39.80 -42.93 -20.15
N GLY A 55 38.75 -43.73 -20.25
CA GLY A 55 38.66 -45.09 -19.69
C GLY A 55 37.57 -45.88 -20.40
N THR A 56 38.01 -46.95 -21.06
CA THR A 56 37.42 -47.86 -22.07
C THR A 56 36.26 -48.75 -21.52
N PRO A 57 35.46 -49.43 -22.37
CA PRO A 57 34.10 -49.91 -22.06
C PRO A 57 34.06 -51.33 -21.50
N ALA A 58 32.99 -51.66 -20.78
CA ALA A 58 32.57 -53.04 -20.52
C ALA A 58 31.04 -53.12 -20.52
N ALA A 59 30.51 -53.97 -21.40
CA ALA A 59 29.10 -54.28 -21.53
C ALA A 59 28.60 -55.17 -20.39
N SER A 60 27.34 -55.02 -19.99
CA SER A 60 26.48 -56.16 -19.67
C SER A 60 25.01 -55.80 -19.82
N ILE A 61 24.30 -56.74 -20.44
CA ILE A 61 22.88 -56.76 -20.80
C ILE A 61 22.07 -57.26 -19.60
N THR A 62 20.91 -56.66 -19.34
CA THR A 62 19.68 -57.39 -19.01
C THR A 62 18.49 -56.48 -19.24
N GLN A 63 17.57 -56.97 -20.07
CA GLN A 63 16.28 -56.34 -20.39
C GLN A 63 15.28 -56.79 -19.32
N ASP A 64 14.52 -55.86 -18.76
CA ASP A 64 13.22 -56.17 -18.17
C ASP A 64 12.18 -55.20 -18.71
N THR A 65 10.98 -55.72 -18.92
CA THR A 65 9.97 -55.21 -19.86
C THR A 65 8.81 -54.60 -19.07
N THR A 66 8.61 -53.28 -19.12
CA THR A 66 7.36 -52.60 -18.71
C THR A 66 7.33 -51.18 -19.32
N PRO A 67 6.14 -50.61 -19.58
CA PRO A 67 5.80 -49.90 -20.82
C PRO A 67 6.56 -48.57 -20.96
N ALA A 68 7.02 -48.29 -22.18
CA ALA A 68 7.73 -47.07 -22.55
C ALA A 68 6.83 -45.83 -22.37
N GLU A 69 6.93 -45.17 -21.22
CA GLU A 69 6.62 -43.75 -21.09
C GLU A 69 7.66 -43.00 -21.92
N THR A 70 7.22 -42.32 -22.97
CA THR A 70 8.08 -41.41 -23.73
C THR A 70 8.39 -40.20 -22.86
N ASP A 71 9.47 -40.29 -22.09
CA ASP A 71 10.14 -39.19 -21.35
C ASP A 71 10.74 -38.17 -22.33
N VAL A 72 9.88 -37.52 -23.13
CA VAL A 72 10.30 -36.37 -23.93
C VAL A 72 10.26 -35.16 -22.99
N PRO A 73 11.40 -34.57 -22.61
CA PRO A 73 11.39 -33.39 -21.77
C PRO A 73 10.57 -32.31 -22.49
N THR A 74 9.46 -31.92 -21.87
CA THR A 74 8.58 -30.89 -22.43
C THR A 74 9.43 -29.65 -22.71
N ARG A 75 9.53 -29.25 -23.99
CA ARG A 75 10.34 -28.10 -24.41
C ARG A 75 9.96 -26.87 -23.60
N ILE A 76 10.86 -26.41 -22.73
CA ILE A 76 10.66 -25.23 -21.90
C ILE A 76 10.51 -24.02 -22.84
N LYS A 77 9.29 -23.49 -22.95
CA LYS A 77 9.02 -22.27 -23.70
C LYS A 77 9.47 -21.08 -22.85
N PHE A 78 10.68 -20.60 -23.08
CA PHE A 78 11.17 -19.38 -22.46
C PHE A 78 10.24 -18.21 -22.82
N LYS A 79 9.59 -17.64 -21.80
CA LYS A 79 8.86 -16.38 -21.96
C LYS A 79 9.87 -15.24 -22.08
N ARG A 80 9.44 -14.12 -22.65
CA ARG A 80 10.20 -12.86 -22.62
C ARG A 80 10.55 -12.49 -21.18
N LEU A 81 11.75 -11.96 -20.96
CA LEU A 81 12.25 -11.59 -19.63
C LEU A 81 11.27 -10.68 -18.88
N ASP A 82 10.63 -9.71 -19.55
CA ASP A 82 9.63 -8.82 -18.92
C ASP A 82 8.43 -9.58 -18.34
N LYS A 83 7.98 -10.63 -19.04
CA LYS A 83 6.85 -11.47 -18.60
C LYS A 83 7.27 -12.33 -17.42
N THR A 84 8.48 -12.88 -17.47
CA THR A 84 9.05 -13.67 -16.39
C THR A 84 9.25 -12.79 -15.15
N ALA A 85 9.87 -11.62 -15.26
CA ALA A 85 10.06 -10.67 -14.16
C ALA A 85 8.73 -10.23 -13.53
N ARG A 86 7.72 -9.88 -14.35
CA ARG A 86 6.38 -9.57 -13.85
C ARG A 86 5.78 -10.74 -13.08
N HIS A 87 5.97 -11.96 -13.59
CA HIS A 87 5.44 -13.16 -12.95
C HIS A 87 6.12 -13.42 -11.59
N ILE A 88 7.45 -13.29 -11.48
CA ILE A 88 8.12 -13.51 -10.19
C ILE A 88 7.69 -12.44 -9.18
N MET A 89 7.53 -11.17 -9.60
CA MET A 89 7.03 -10.12 -8.71
C MET A 89 5.62 -10.42 -8.19
N GLN A 90 4.74 -10.95 -9.03
CA GLN A 90 3.40 -11.39 -8.61
C GLN A 90 3.44 -12.57 -7.63
N ILE A 91 4.44 -13.45 -7.75
CA ILE A 91 4.64 -14.57 -6.82
C ILE A 91 5.08 -14.02 -5.46
N LEU A 92 6.11 -13.19 -5.43
CA LEU A 92 6.61 -12.55 -4.20
C LEU A 92 5.53 -11.75 -3.47
N ASP A 93 4.71 -10.98 -4.21
CA ASP A 93 3.59 -10.23 -3.63
C ASP A 93 2.53 -11.13 -2.99
N LYS A 94 2.29 -12.33 -3.55
CA LYS A 94 1.31 -13.27 -3.02
C LYS A 94 1.84 -13.98 -1.78
N GLU A 95 3.07 -14.49 -1.84
CA GLU A 95 3.75 -15.14 -0.72
C GLU A 95 3.78 -14.23 0.50
N ALA A 96 4.20 -12.97 0.34
CA ALA A 96 4.23 -12.00 1.42
C ALA A 96 2.83 -11.71 2.01
N VAL A 97 1.77 -11.72 1.20
CA VAL A 97 0.39 -11.54 1.69
C VAL A 97 -0.10 -12.76 2.47
N GLU A 98 0.27 -13.96 2.04
CA GLU A 98 -0.10 -15.22 2.71
C GLU A 98 0.59 -15.35 4.06
N GLU A 99 1.88 -15.00 4.16
CA GLU A 99 2.62 -14.94 5.42
C GLU A 99 1.93 -14.04 6.45
N VAL A 100 1.56 -12.81 6.05
CA VAL A 100 0.91 -11.85 6.95
C VAL A 100 -0.50 -12.30 7.34
N ARG A 101 -1.23 -13.00 6.45
CA ARG A 101 -2.55 -13.58 6.76
C ARG A 101 -2.45 -14.79 7.69
N GLY A 102 -1.37 -15.56 7.62
CA GLY A 102 -1.12 -16.67 8.54
C GLY A 102 -0.84 -16.19 9.97
N GLN A 103 -0.19 -15.03 10.13
CA GLN A 103 0.10 -14.45 11.44
C GLN A 103 -1.10 -13.80 12.14
N ARG A 104 -2.10 -13.32 11.37
CA ARG A 104 -3.25 -12.60 11.91
C ARG A 104 -4.47 -12.65 11.02
N GLU A 105 -5.64 -12.65 11.66
CA GLU A 105 -6.92 -12.55 10.98
C GLU A 105 -7.18 -11.12 10.50
N ILE A 106 -7.29 -10.93 9.19
CA ILE A 106 -7.56 -9.64 8.56
C ILE A 106 -8.93 -9.70 7.89
N PRO A 107 -9.93 -8.94 8.36
CA PRO A 107 -11.26 -8.95 7.76
C PRO A 107 -11.27 -8.28 6.38
N ASP A 108 -12.21 -8.68 5.52
CA ASP A 108 -12.40 -8.04 4.21
C ASP A 108 -13.12 -6.68 4.35
N VAL A 109 -12.32 -5.61 4.42
CA VAL A 109 -12.82 -4.25 4.59
C VAL A 109 -13.26 -3.65 3.26
N LYS A 110 -14.53 -3.24 3.15
CA LYS A 110 -15.08 -2.60 1.95
C LYS A 110 -15.38 -1.11 2.19
N PRO A 111 -15.38 -0.27 1.13
CA PRO A 111 -15.87 1.10 1.23
C PRO A 111 -17.30 1.13 1.80
N GLY A 112 -17.58 2.09 2.68
CA GLY A 112 -18.87 2.20 3.37
C GLY A 112 -18.93 1.49 4.73
N TYR A 113 -17.91 0.71 5.10
CA TYR A 113 -17.85 0.09 6.42
C TYR A 113 -17.36 1.10 7.47
N ILE A 114 -17.91 1.04 8.67
CA ILE A 114 -17.42 1.75 9.84
C ILE A 114 -16.56 0.76 10.61
N ILE A 115 -15.27 1.10 10.75
CA ILE A 115 -14.29 0.25 11.40
C ILE A 115 -13.70 0.94 12.63
N GLN A 116 -13.28 0.13 13.59
CA GLN A 116 -12.47 0.52 14.71
C GLN A 116 -11.13 -0.21 14.63
N LEU A 117 -10.05 0.56 14.64
CA LEU A 117 -8.69 0.10 14.48
C LEU A 117 -7.91 0.36 15.76
N LYS A 118 -7.14 -0.62 16.22
CA LYS A 118 -6.14 -0.45 17.28
C LYS A 118 -4.76 -0.37 16.64
N LEU A 119 -4.11 0.80 16.78
CA LEU A 119 -2.80 1.10 16.25
C LEU A 119 -1.77 1.20 17.37
N GLU A 120 -0.65 0.53 17.21
CA GLU A 120 0.56 0.79 17.97
C GLU A 120 1.34 1.92 17.28
N VAL A 121 1.63 2.99 18.01
CA VAL A 121 2.36 4.14 17.48
C VAL A 121 3.83 4.02 17.96
N PRO A 122 4.82 3.96 17.06
CA PRO A 122 6.21 3.69 17.44
C PRO A 122 6.80 4.77 18.35
N GLU A 123 6.38 6.02 18.20
CA GLU A 123 6.80 7.14 19.05
C GLU A 123 6.32 6.98 20.50
N ASN A 124 5.14 6.39 20.69
CA ASN A 124 4.49 6.21 21.98
C ASN A 124 4.42 4.72 22.32
N LYS A 125 5.58 4.10 22.56
CA LYS A 125 5.78 2.64 22.72
C LYS A 125 4.85 1.92 23.72
N ARG A 126 4.15 2.64 24.60
CA ARG A 126 3.24 2.07 25.61
C ARG A 126 1.75 2.24 25.28
N ARG A 127 1.39 3.06 24.29
CA ARG A 127 -0.01 3.46 24.06
C ARG A 127 -0.56 2.92 22.75
N ILE A 128 -1.61 2.12 22.86
CA ILE A 128 -2.44 1.72 21.72
C ILE A 128 -3.44 2.84 21.43
N THR A 129 -3.36 3.43 20.25
CA THR A 129 -4.29 4.45 19.78
C THR A 129 -5.46 3.80 19.05
N THR A 130 -6.68 4.15 19.44
CA THR A 130 -7.88 3.65 18.77
C THR A 130 -8.40 4.67 17.76
N ILE A 131 -8.59 4.25 16.52
CA ILE A 131 -9.17 5.06 15.45
C ILE A 131 -10.48 4.45 14.99
N LYS A 132 -11.58 5.21 15.08
CA LYS A 132 -12.89 4.83 14.58
C LYS A 132 -13.31 5.77 13.46
N GLY A 133 -13.81 5.23 12.36
CA GLY A 133 -14.31 6.03 11.23
C GLY A 133 -14.84 5.19 10.08
N ILE A 134 -15.32 5.88 9.05
CA ILE A 134 -15.85 5.23 7.83
C ILE A 134 -14.73 5.04 6.81
N VAL A 135 -14.73 3.88 6.15
CA VAL A 135 -13.82 3.60 5.05
C VAL A 135 -14.35 4.25 3.79
N ILE A 136 -13.60 5.21 3.27
CA ILE A 136 -13.99 5.98 2.08
C ILE A 136 -13.45 5.37 0.79
N ALA A 137 -12.31 4.70 0.84
CA ALA A 137 -11.67 4.11 -0.32
C ALA A 137 -10.75 2.96 0.11
N ARG A 138 -10.59 1.99 -0.79
CA ARG A 138 -9.60 0.91 -0.68
C ARG A 138 -8.83 0.83 -2.00
N ARG A 139 -7.52 0.62 -1.89
CA ARG A 139 -6.62 0.33 -3.00
C ARG A 139 -6.04 -1.06 -2.78
N ASN A 140 -6.21 -1.92 -3.77
CA ASN A 140 -5.64 -3.27 -3.77
C ASN A 140 -4.34 -3.24 -4.58
N ALA A 141 -3.22 -3.50 -3.93
CA ALA A 141 -1.88 -3.46 -4.52
C ALA A 141 -0.98 -4.49 -3.81
N GLY A 142 -1.42 -5.76 -3.77
CA GLY A 142 -0.70 -6.84 -3.09
C GLY A 142 -0.48 -6.53 -1.61
N LEU A 143 0.77 -6.64 -1.15
CA LEU A 143 1.21 -6.31 0.21
C LEU A 143 0.98 -4.81 0.55
N ASN A 144 1.08 -3.94 -0.45
CA ASN A 144 0.90 -2.49 -0.30
C ASN A 144 -0.57 -2.04 -0.43
N SER A 145 -1.51 -2.95 -0.18
CA SER A 145 -2.93 -2.63 -0.16
C SER A 145 -3.23 -1.65 0.98
N THR A 146 -3.95 -0.57 0.67
CA THR A 146 -4.25 0.50 1.63
C THR A 146 -5.74 0.80 1.67
N PHE A 147 -6.20 1.30 2.81
CA PHE A 147 -7.54 1.85 2.93
C PHE A 147 -7.50 3.24 3.58
N ARG A 148 -8.49 4.05 3.25
CA ARG A 148 -8.63 5.42 3.77
C ARG A 148 -9.82 5.47 4.72
N ILE A 149 -9.57 5.88 5.96
CA ILE A 149 -10.60 6.15 6.96
C ILE A 149 -10.86 7.66 7.01
N ARG A 150 -12.13 8.06 7.09
CA ARG A 150 -12.54 9.42 7.43
C ARG A 150 -13.27 9.44 8.77
N ARG A 151 -12.89 10.36 9.64
CA ARG A 151 -13.59 10.62 10.91
C ARG A 151 -13.60 12.12 11.22
N LEU A 152 -14.54 12.57 12.05
CA LEU A 152 -14.49 13.91 12.64
C LEU A 152 -13.82 13.81 14.01
N VAL A 153 -12.77 14.60 14.24
CA VAL A 153 -12.11 14.74 15.53
C VAL A 153 -12.15 16.21 15.91
N ALA A 154 -12.74 16.54 17.06
CA ALA A 154 -12.85 17.91 17.55
C ALA A 154 -13.40 18.90 16.51
N GLY A 155 -14.42 18.49 15.73
CA GLY A 155 -15.02 19.32 14.68
C GLY A 155 -14.26 19.35 13.35
N VAL A 156 -13.03 18.82 13.28
CA VAL A 156 -12.22 18.79 12.06
C VAL A 156 -12.28 17.42 11.38
N GLY A 157 -12.47 17.42 10.05
CA GLY A 157 -12.50 16.21 9.24
C GLY A 157 -11.10 15.66 8.99
N VAL A 158 -10.74 14.57 9.67
CA VAL A 158 -9.45 13.89 9.53
C VAL A 158 -9.60 12.69 8.60
N GLU A 159 -8.74 12.63 7.58
CA GLU A 159 -8.54 11.45 6.75
C GLU A 159 -7.23 10.75 7.12
N SER A 160 -7.26 9.44 7.29
CA SER A 160 -6.08 8.63 7.58
C SER A 160 -5.95 7.53 6.55
N LEU A 161 -4.77 7.42 5.94
CA LEU A 161 -4.42 6.34 5.01
C LEU A 161 -3.60 5.30 5.76
N LEU A 162 -4.03 4.05 5.74
CA LEU A 162 -3.39 2.97 6.48
C LEU A 162 -3.14 1.75 5.58
N PRO A 163 -1.96 1.13 5.64
CA PRO A 163 -1.70 -0.14 4.96
C PRO A 163 -2.42 -1.28 5.68
N MET A 164 -3.14 -2.10 4.93
CA MET A 164 -3.93 -3.23 5.44
C MET A 164 -3.07 -4.29 6.11
N TYR A 165 -1.86 -4.49 5.58
CA TYR A 165 -0.90 -5.50 6.04
C TYR A 165 0.22 -4.91 6.91
N SER A 166 0.05 -3.72 7.49
CA SER A 166 1.06 -3.13 8.41
C SER A 166 1.11 -3.86 9.76
N PRO A 167 2.29 -4.18 10.32
CA PRO A 167 2.43 -4.83 11.64
C PRO A 167 1.98 -3.92 12.81
N ASN A 168 1.91 -2.61 12.58
CA ASN A 168 1.49 -1.63 13.58
C ASN A 168 -0.02 -1.72 13.90
N ILE A 169 -0.79 -2.41 13.04
CA ILE A 169 -2.21 -2.67 13.26
C ILE A 169 -2.35 -3.94 14.11
N LYS A 170 -2.82 -3.78 15.35
CA LYS A 170 -3.06 -4.91 16.26
C LYS A 170 -4.41 -5.58 16.03
N GLU A 171 -5.44 -4.80 15.76
CA GLU A 171 -6.80 -5.32 15.65
C GLU A 171 -7.65 -4.45 14.71
N ILE A 172 -8.46 -5.11 13.87
CA ILE A 172 -9.44 -4.48 12.98
C ILE A 172 -10.83 -5.01 13.32
N LYS A 173 -11.68 -4.17 13.90
CA LYS A 173 -13.10 -4.49 14.16
C LYS A 173 -14.00 -3.79 13.18
N VAL A 174 -14.88 -4.54 12.52
CA VAL A 174 -15.98 -3.97 11.72
C VAL A 174 -17.16 -3.73 12.66
N LEU A 175 -17.54 -2.47 12.83
CA LEU A 175 -18.64 -2.10 13.73
C LEU A 175 -19.97 -2.07 13.00
N ASP A 176 -20.00 -1.46 11.81
CA ASP A 176 -21.24 -1.28 11.04
C ASP A 176 -20.94 -1.29 9.54
N LYS A 177 -21.93 -1.66 8.73
CA LYS A 177 -21.84 -1.79 7.27
C LYS A 177 -22.90 -0.90 6.63
N LYS A 178 -22.51 0.27 6.11
CA LYS A 178 -23.44 1.13 5.37
C LYS A 178 -23.51 0.72 3.90
N LYS A 179 -24.73 0.68 3.35
CA LYS A 179 -24.97 0.45 1.92
C LYS A 179 -24.53 1.69 1.14
N VAL A 180 -23.55 1.50 0.24
CA VAL A 180 -23.02 2.57 -0.61
C VAL A 180 -23.06 2.15 -2.08
N ARG A 181 -23.27 3.13 -2.97
CA ARG A 181 -23.35 2.89 -4.42
C ARG A 181 -22.02 3.14 -5.14
N ARG A 182 -21.13 3.96 -4.57
CA ARG A 182 -19.83 4.31 -5.18
C ARG A 182 -18.70 3.50 -4.53
N ALA A 183 -17.72 3.09 -5.34
CA ALA A 183 -16.52 2.40 -4.86
C ALA A 183 -15.58 3.31 -4.05
N LYS A 184 -15.62 4.62 -4.28
CA LYS A 184 -14.87 5.63 -3.51
C LYS A 184 -15.83 6.74 -3.07
N LEU A 185 -15.86 7.02 -1.77
CA LEU A 185 -16.81 7.92 -1.12
C LEU A 185 -16.22 9.32 -0.91
N TYR A 186 -15.53 9.87 -1.90
CA TYR A 186 -14.90 11.20 -1.78
C TYR A 186 -15.89 12.34 -1.61
N TYR A 187 -17.16 12.13 -2.01
CA TYR A 187 -18.24 13.08 -1.75
C TYR A 187 -18.50 13.29 -0.25
N LEU A 188 -18.02 12.41 0.65
CA LEU A 188 -18.11 12.60 2.10
C LEU A 188 -17.22 13.74 2.63
N ARG A 189 -16.38 14.33 1.79
CA ARG A 189 -15.60 15.53 2.12
C ARG A 189 -16.49 16.76 2.28
N GLU A 190 -17.42 16.91 1.35
CA GLU A 190 -18.37 18.03 1.30
C GLU A 190 -19.59 17.80 2.20
N LYS A 191 -19.94 16.54 2.48
CA LYS A 191 -21.09 16.21 3.33
C LYS A 191 -20.76 16.26 4.82
N MET A 192 -21.71 16.77 5.61
CA MET A 192 -21.64 16.73 7.06
C MET A 192 -21.71 15.29 7.60
N ASN A 193 -21.01 15.08 8.71
CA ASN A 193 -20.86 13.87 9.51
C ASN A 193 -21.46 12.54 8.97
N PRO A 194 -20.64 11.65 8.37
CA PRO A 194 -21.07 10.34 7.87
C PRO A 194 -21.52 9.35 8.96
N LEU A 195 -21.19 9.61 10.22
CA LEU A 195 -21.37 8.67 11.34
C LEU A 195 -22.69 8.83 12.08
N LYS A 196 -23.45 9.90 11.83
CA LYS A 196 -24.80 10.01 12.37
C LYS A 196 -25.77 9.17 11.51
N LYS A 197 -26.66 8.47 12.20
CA LYS A 197 -27.79 7.74 11.61
C LYS A 197 -28.89 8.74 11.32
#